data_AF-A0A661AWY5-F1
#
_entry.id   AF-A0A661AWY5-F1
#
_cell.length_a   1.000
_cell.length_b   1.000
_cell.length_c   1.000
_cell.angle_alpha   90.00
_cell.angle_beta   90.00
_cell.angle_gamma   90.00
#
_symmetry.space_group_name_H-M   'P 1'
#
loop_
_entity.id
_entity.type
_entity.pdbx_description
1 polymer ?
#
loop_
_entity_poly.entity_id
_entity_poly.type
_entity_poly.pdbx_seq_one_letter_code
_entity_poly.pdbx_strand_id
1 'polypeptide(L)'
;RATLICKSDTILPEHLPEYIRKKSSKQKTKSEMVKTGEAEKDTLKNLDILSLEEIEKAYIFWAIIRADGNKSEAAKKLGIDLSTLYRKIEKYGLKKYLSEK
;
A
#
# COMPACT_ATOMS: atom_id res chain seq x y z
N ARG A 1 -5.12 -33.17 25.35
CA ARG A 1 -5.50 -31.97 26.14
C ARG A 1 -4.20 -31.29 26.53
N ALA A 2 -3.95 -30.05 26.10
CA ALA A 2 -2.73 -29.32 26.44
C ALA A 2 -3.09 -28.18 27.39
N THR A 3 -2.28 -27.97 28.41
CA THR A 3 -2.47 -26.93 29.43
C THR A 3 -1.25 -26.02 29.40
N LEU A 4 -1.44 -24.75 29.02
CA LEU A 4 -0.36 -23.75 29.04
C LEU A 4 -0.24 -23.19 30.46
N ILE A 5 0.90 -23.44 31.11
CA ILE A 5 1.23 -22.89 32.42
C ILE A 5 1.93 -21.54 32.20
N CYS A 6 1.19 -20.45 32.34
CA CYS A 6 1.77 -19.10 32.36
C CYS A 6 2.08 -18.71 33.81
N LYS A 7 3.29 -18.18 34.07
CA LYS A 7 3.71 -17.71 35.41
C LYS A 7 3.19 -16.29 35.74
N SER A 8 2.69 -15.57 34.75
CA SER A 8 2.20 -14.19 34.86
C SER A 8 1.12 -13.92 33.81
N ASP A 9 0.26 -12.94 34.08
CA ASP A 9 -0.82 -12.53 33.17
C ASP A 9 -0.31 -11.75 31.94
N THR A 10 0.94 -11.28 31.98
CA THR A 10 1.56 -10.53 30.88
C THR A 10 2.66 -11.35 30.21
N ILE A 11 2.58 -11.48 28.89
CA ILE A 11 3.61 -12.12 28.05
C ILE A 11 4.52 -11.03 27.47
N LEU A 12 5.82 -11.11 27.77
CA LEU A 12 6.84 -10.22 27.20
C LEU A 12 7.40 -10.82 25.89
N PRO A 13 7.98 -10.01 24.99
CA PRO A 13 8.58 -10.50 23.74
C PRO A 13 9.68 -11.56 23.94
N GLU A 14 10.34 -11.54 25.10
CA GLU A 14 11.35 -12.50 25.53
C GLU A 14 10.78 -13.85 25.99
N HIS A 15 9.47 -13.92 26.26
CA HIS A 15 8.76 -15.16 26.55
C HIS A 15 8.33 -15.91 25.27
N LEU A 16 8.45 -15.26 24.10
CA LEU A 16 8.10 -15.88 22.83
C LEU A 16 9.29 -16.70 22.31
N PRO A 17 9.05 -17.90 21.77
CA PRO A 17 10.09 -18.69 21.12
C PRO A 17 10.80 -17.92 20.00
N GLU A 18 12.09 -18.19 19.80
CA GLU A 18 12.93 -17.50 18.82
C GLU A 18 12.30 -17.44 17.42
N TYR A 19 11.56 -18.46 17.00
CA TYR A 19 10.94 -18.51 15.68
C TYR A 19 9.86 -17.43 15.47
N ILE A 20 9.17 -16.99 16.52
CA ILE A 20 8.20 -15.88 16.46
C ILE A 20 8.96 -14.56 16.42
N ARG A 21 9.97 -14.42 17.30
CA ARG A 21 10.85 -13.24 17.36
C ARG A 21 11.55 -12.97 16.01
N LYS A 22 12.04 -14.01 15.33
CA LYS A 22 12.71 -13.92 14.02
C LYS A 22 11.77 -13.63 12.85
N LYS A 23 10.49 -13.99 12.94
CA LYS A 23 9.49 -13.65 11.91
C LYS A 23 9.16 -12.16 11.94
N SER A 24 9.01 -11.57 13.12
CA SER A 24 8.84 -10.12 13.29
C SER A 24 10.03 -9.33 12.72
N SER A 25 11.25 -9.87 12.81
CA SER A 25 12.44 -9.24 12.20
C SER A 25 12.59 -9.48 10.69
N LYS A 26 11.93 -10.50 10.10
CA LYS A 26 12.04 -10.84 8.66
C LYS A 26 11.13 -10.01 7.74
N GLN A 27 10.23 -9.18 8.27
CA GLN A 27 9.62 -8.08 7.50
C GLN A 27 10.54 -6.84 7.40
N LYS A 28 11.75 -6.89 7.99
CA LYS A 28 12.78 -5.85 7.92
C LYS A 28 13.98 -6.21 7.00
N THR A 29 13.81 -7.08 6.00
CA THR A 29 14.84 -7.33 4.97
C THR A 29 14.32 -7.02 3.56
N LYS A 30 13.95 -5.76 3.34
CA LYS A 30 14.20 -5.04 2.07
C LYS A 30 14.78 -3.64 2.34
N SER A 31 15.42 -3.51 3.49
CA SER A 31 16.43 -2.52 3.84
C SER A 31 17.65 -3.39 4.06
N GLU A 32 18.65 -3.42 3.20
CA GLU A 32 19.64 -2.35 3.06
C GLU A 32 20.09 -2.28 1.59
N MET A 33 19.82 -1.15 0.92
CA MET A 33 20.83 -0.42 0.16
C MET A 33 20.26 0.90 -0.39
N VAL A 34 19.87 1.83 0.48
CA VAL A 34 20.05 3.26 0.19
C VAL A 34 20.42 3.96 1.49
N LYS A 35 21.54 4.67 1.40
CA LYS A 35 22.26 5.37 2.44
C LYS A 35 21.49 6.62 2.91
N THR A 36 21.89 7.07 4.11
CA THR A 36 21.76 8.43 4.67
C THR A 36 20.39 8.87 5.20
N GLY A 37 20.27 8.84 6.53
CA GLY A 37 20.00 10.05 7.32
C GLY A 37 18.56 10.54 7.54
N GLU A 38 17.54 10.07 6.83
CA GLU A 38 16.22 10.77 6.86
C GLU A 38 14.99 9.88 7.15
N ALA A 39 15.18 8.61 7.50
CA ALA A 39 14.13 7.58 7.42
C ALA A 39 13.33 7.30 8.71
N GLU A 40 13.52 8.05 9.80
CA GLU A 40 12.68 7.87 11.01
C GLU A 40 11.36 8.66 10.95
N LYS A 41 11.16 9.51 9.94
CA LYS A 41 9.90 10.22 9.69
C LYS A 41 8.87 9.39 8.92
N ASP A 42 9.28 8.34 8.20
CA ASP A 42 8.42 7.67 7.22
C ASP A 42 7.39 6.69 7.81
N THR A 43 7.63 6.15 9.01
CA THR A 43 6.61 5.32 9.68
C THR A 43 5.46 6.15 10.28
N LEU A 44 5.73 7.40 10.68
CA LEU A 44 4.73 8.36 11.19
C LEU A 44 4.04 9.17 10.08
N LYS A 45 4.65 9.29 8.90
CA LYS A 45 4.02 9.86 7.69
C LYS A 45 2.81 9.06 7.16
N ASN A 46 2.57 7.85 7.66
CA ASN A 46 1.36 7.09 7.27
C ASN A 46 0.08 7.63 7.90
N LEU A 47 0.17 8.64 8.79
CA LEU A 47 -0.96 9.45 9.26
C LEU A 47 -0.94 10.87 8.66
N ASP A 48 -0.09 11.17 7.68
CA ASP A 48 -0.19 12.43 6.98
C ASP A 48 -1.43 12.45 6.09
N ILE A 49 -2.10 13.60 6.07
CA ILE A 49 -3.23 13.85 5.18
C ILE A 49 -2.68 13.83 3.75
N LEU A 50 -2.99 12.77 3.00
CA LEU A 50 -2.66 12.73 1.58
C LEU A 50 -3.34 13.91 0.88
N SER A 51 -2.62 14.50 -0.06
CA SER A 51 -3.20 15.52 -0.91
C SER A 51 -4.34 14.92 -1.72
N LEU A 52 -5.31 15.77 -2.09
CA LEU A 52 -6.41 15.36 -2.97
C LEU A 52 -5.90 14.75 -4.28
N GLU A 53 -4.76 15.26 -4.78
CA GLU A 53 -4.12 14.78 -6.00
C GLU A 53 -3.58 13.35 -5.87
N GLU A 54 -2.98 13.00 -4.74
CA GLU A 54 -2.48 11.64 -4.48
C GLU A 54 -3.63 10.65 -4.32
N ILE A 55 -4.68 11.03 -3.60
CA ILE A 55 -5.90 10.23 -3.44
C ILE A 55 -6.55 9.99 -4.80
N GLU A 56 -6.71 11.05 -5.59
CA GLU A 56 -7.28 10.98 -6.93
C GLU A 56 -6.46 10.05 -7.83
N LYS A 57 -5.14 10.21 -7.86
CA LYS A 57 -4.25 9.35 -8.64
C LYS A 57 -4.37 7.88 -8.23
N ALA A 58 -4.37 7.58 -6.93
CA ALA A 58 -4.51 6.23 -6.41
C ALA A 58 -5.86 5.62 -6.79
N TYR A 59 -6.94 6.40 -6.68
CA TYR A 59 -8.28 5.94 -6.98
C TYR A 59 -8.51 5.70 -8.47
N ILE A 60 -8.00 6.58 -9.33
CA ILE A 60 -8.04 6.39 -10.79
C ILE A 60 -7.26 5.15 -11.20
N PHE A 61 -6.06 4.97 -10.64
CA PHE A 61 -5.28 3.76 -10.87
C PHE A 61 -6.07 2.51 -10.48
N TRP A 62 -6.67 2.51 -9.29
CA TRP A 62 -7.48 1.38 -8.81
C TRP A 62 -8.68 1.08 -9.73
N ALA A 63 -9.37 2.12 -10.21
CA ALA A 63 -10.48 1.97 -11.16
C ALA A 63 -10.03 1.36 -12.50
N ILE A 64 -8.87 1.76 -13.02
CA ILE A 64 -8.30 1.20 -14.26
C ILE A 64 -8.01 -0.29 -14.10
N ILE A 65 -7.39 -0.69 -12.98
CA ILE A 65 -7.10 -2.10 -12.69
C ILE A 65 -8.40 -2.90 -12.55
N ARG A 66 -9.42 -2.34 -11.88
CA ARG A 66 -10.75 -2.98 -11.74
C ARG A 66 -11.57 -3.03 -13.02
N ALA A 67 -11.15 -2.30 -14.06
CA ALA A 67 -11.74 -2.33 -15.38
C ALA A 67 -10.86 -3.10 -16.39
N ASP A 68 -9.85 -3.85 -15.94
CA ASP A 68 -8.91 -4.58 -16.80
C ASP A 68 -8.29 -3.69 -17.90
N GLY A 69 -8.00 -2.43 -17.56
CA GLY A 69 -7.45 -1.45 -18.51
C GLY A 69 -8.47 -0.87 -19.51
N ASN A 70 -9.76 -1.18 -19.38
CA ASN A 70 -10.84 -0.61 -20.18
C ASN A 70 -11.17 0.81 -19.71
N LYS A 71 -10.82 1.79 -20.55
CA LYS A 71 -11.01 3.23 -20.30
C LYS A 71 -12.49 3.61 -20.13
N SER A 72 -13.37 3.05 -20.97
CA SER A 72 -14.81 3.37 -20.95
C SER A 72 -15.46 2.84 -19.67
N GLU A 73 -15.11 1.61 -19.27
CA GLU A 73 -15.65 1.01 -18.05
C GLU A 73 -15.09 1.69 -16.79
N ALA A 74 -13.81 2.04 -16.77
CA ALA A 74 -13.20 2.81 -15.68
C ALA A 74 -13.89 4.17 -15.50
N ALA A 75 -14.16 4.90 -16.59
CA ALA A 75 -14.85 6.20 -16.54
C ALA A 75 -16.27 6.06 -15.97
N LYS A 76 -17.03 5.03 -16.41
CA LYS A 76 -18.36 4.72 -15.89
C LYS A 76 -18.34 4.41 -14.40
N LYS A 77 -17.37 3.60 -13.92
CA LYS A 77 -17.22 3.26 -12.49
C LYS A 77 -16.86 4.47 -11.63
N LEU A 78 -16.07 5.40 -12.18
CA LEU A 78 -15.70 6.65 -11.51
C LEU A 78 -16.81 7.72 -11.58
N GLY A 79 -17.82 7.55 -12.44
CA GLY A 79 -18.88 8.54 -12.65
C GLY A 79 -18.40 9.83 -13.32
N ILE A 80 -17.33 9.76 -14.12
CA ILE A 80 -16.77 10.90 -14.84
C ILE A 80 -16.80 10.69 -16.35
N ASP A 81 -16.73 11.78 -17.10
CA ASP A 81 -16.63 11.70 -18.56
C ASP A 81 -15.30 11.06 -19.00
N LEU A 82 -15.34 10.34 -20.12
CA LEU A 82 -14.17 9.65 -20.67
C LEU A 82 -13.03 10.61 -21.00
N SER A 83 -13.33 11.81 -21.51
CA SER A 83 -12.32 12.84 -21.80
C SER A 83 -11.62 13.33 -20.53
N THR A 84 -12.36 13.43 -19.43
CA THR A 84 -11.82 13.83 -18.12
C THR A 84 -10.90 12.75 -17.57
N LEU A 85 -11.31 11.48 -17.64
CA LEU A 85 -10.46 10.36 -17.26
C LEU A 85 -9.17 10.34 -18.09
N TYR A 86 -9.27 10.54 -19.41
CA TYR A 86 -8.11 10.55 -20.29
C TYR A 86 -7.10 11.61 -19.88
N ARG A 87 -7.55 12.87 -19.69
CA ARG A 87 -6.69 13.97 -19.23
C ARG A 87 -5.98 13.67 -17.91
N LYS A 88 -6.68 13.03 -16.95
CA LYS A 88 -6.10 12.62 -15.67
C LYS A 88 -5.08 11.48 -15.83
N ILE A 89 -5.34 10.51 -16.71
CA ILE A 89 -4.39 9.43 -17.03
C ILE A 89 -3.10 10.00 -17.62
N GLU A 90 -3.20 10.98 -18.52
CA GLU A 90 -2.02 11.65 -19.09
C GLU A 90 -1.26 12.40 -18.02
N LYS A 91 -1.96 13.21 -17.21
CA LYS A 91 -1.38 13.98 -16.11
C LYS A 91 -0.61 13.11 -15.11
N TYR A 92 -1.14 11.93 -14.79
CA TYR A 92 -0.55 11.03 -13.79
C TYR A 92 0.37 9.95 -14.36
N GLY A 93 0.58 9.91 -15.67
CA GLY A 93 1.44 8.91 -16.32
C GLY A 93 0.91 7.47 -16.20
N LEU A 94 -0.41 7.29 -16.19
CA LEU A 94 -1.06 5.99 -15.99
C LEU A 94 -1.32 5.22 -17.31
N LYS A 95 -0.87 5.74 -18.46
CA LYS A 95 -1.09 5.13 -19.78
C LYS A 95 -0.61 3.67 -19.87
N LYS A 96 0.47 3.32 -19.16
CA LYS A 96 1.04 1.96 -19.14
C LYS A 96 0.11 0.88 -18.56
N TYR A 97 -0.96 1.27 -17.89
CA TYR A 97 -1.93 0.35 -17.27
C TYR A 97 -3.20 0.15 -18.10
N LEU A 98 -3.24 0.75 -19.30
CA LEU A 98 -4.37 0.62 -20.20
C LEU A 98 -4.21 -0.59 -21.10
N SER A 99 -5.32 -1.26 -21.40
CA SER A 99 -5.36 -2.31 -22.40
C SER A 99 -5.33 -1.70 -23.81
N GLU A 100 -4.62 -2.35 -24.73
CA GLU A 100 -4.54 -2.01 -26.17
C GLU A 100 -5.74 -2.54 -26.98
N LYS A 101 -6.80 -3.00 -26.31
CA LYS A 101 -8.04 -3.46 -26.96
C LYS A 101 -8.75 -2.36 -27.73
#